data_AF-A0A2R6EDT3-F1
#
_entry.id   AF-A0A2R6EDT3-F1
#
_cell.length_a   1.000
_cell.length_b   1.000
_cell.length_c   1.000
_cell.angle_alpha   90.00
_cell.angle_beta   90.00
_cell.angle_gamma   90.00
#
_symmetry.space_group_name_H-M   'P 1'
#
loop_
_entity.id
_entity.type
_entity.pdbx_description
1 polymer ?
#
loop_
_entity_poly.entity_id
_entity_poly.type
_entity_poly.pdbx_seq_one_letter_code
_entity_poly.pdbx_strand_id
1 'polypeptide(L)'
;MPEADLTCDDRTESLHREYVLDVRIVAVDDDGATRYRFEAPNHEGKAFEDPDLAELYADVYFDVNGFEEAGTGERGVPPVVIGAGRDTLAAYLLTLPGVDRHWVASFFGFKPPRVERHVDRVRTRAAEIREGALERGVEAAR
;
A
#
# COMPACT_ATOMS: atom_id res chain seq x y z
N MET A 1 12.93 24.98 39.34
CA MET A 1 11.81 24.84 38.38
C MET A 1 11.47 26.21 37.84
N PRO A 2 11.10 26.38 36.57
CA PRO A 2 11.16 25.42 35.46
C PRO A 2 11.78 26.03 34.19
N GLU A 3 12.22 25.22 33.23
CA GLU A 3 11.79 25.35 31.83
C GLU A 3 11.77 23.91 31.32
N ALA A 4 10.56 23.36 31.25
CA ALA A 4 10.31 22.12 30.57
C ALA A 4 10.52 22.40 29.09
N ASP A 5 11.53 21.75 28.51
CA ASP A 5 11.70 21.63 27.08
C ASP A 5 10.56 20.73 26.58
N LEU A 6 9.38 21.34 26.39
CA LEU A 6 8.26 20.75 25.68
C LEU A 6 8.66 20.74 24.21
N THR A 7 9.40 19.71 23.80
CA THR A 7 9.30 19.25 22.43
C THR A 7 7.84 18.82 22.25
N CYS A 8 7.01 19.71 21.72
CA CYS A 8 5.76 19.35 21.08
C CYS A 8 6.13 18.48 19.88
N ASP A 9 6.44 17.23 20.17
CA ASP A 9 6.32 16.17 19.19
C ASP A 9 4.81 15.94 19.04
N ASP A 10 4.12 16.89 18.38
CA ASP A 10 2.67 16.80 18.12
C ASP A 10 2.38 15.77 17.01
N ARG A 11 3.27 14.77 16.89
CA ARG A 11 3.11 13.61 16.03
C ARG A 11 2.06 12.72 16.65
N THR A 12 0.85 12.83 16.13
CA THR A 12 -0.26 11.95 16.51
C THR A 12 -0.30 10.79 15.54
N GLU A 13 -0.09 9.57 16.04
CA GLU A 13 -0.29 8.35 15.25
C GLU A 13 -1.69 7.79 15.55
N SER A 14 -2.47 7.54 14.52
CA SER A 14 -3.78 6.91 14.59
C SER A 14 -3.89 5.77 13.58
N LEU A 15 -4.66 4.74 13.90
CA LEU A 15 -4.88 3.62 12.98
C LEU A 15 -5.82 4.06 11.86
N HIS A 16 -5.34 4.12 10.63
CA HIS A 16 -6.17 4.38 9.45
C HIS A 16 -6.91 3.11 9.01
N ARG A 17 -6.17 2.00 8.91
CA ARG A 17 -6.75 0.73 8.49
C ARG A 17 -5.95 -0.47 8.99
N GLU A 18 -6.64 -1.49 9.47
CA GLU A 18 -6.05 -2.77 9.87
C GLU A 18 -6.53 -3.88 8.94
N TYR A 19 -5.62 -4.78 8.59
CA TYR A 19 -5.86 -5.94 7.76
C TYR A 19 -5.39 -7.21 8.49
N VAL A 20 -5.65 -8.37 7.88
CA VAL A 20 -5.12 -9.65 8.35
C VAL A 20 -3.59 -9.72 8.25
N LEU A 21 -2.99 -10.71 8.91
CA LEU A 21 -1.55 -11.01 8.85
C LEU A 21 -0.65 -9.87 9.37
N ASP A 22 -1.13 -9.15 10.40
CA ASP A 22 -0.43 -8.02 11.03
C ASP A 22 -0.06 -6.89 10.05
N VAL A 23 -0.83 -6.76 8.97
CA VAL A 23 -0.70 -5.67 7.98
C VAL A 23 -1.61 -4.52 8.38
N ARG A 24 -1.10 -3.29 8.41
CA ARG A 24 -1.87 -2.10 8.77
C ARG A 24 -1.36 -0.85 8.09
N ILE A 25 -2.20 0.17 8.05
CA ILE A 25 -1.89 1.53 7.63
C ILE A 25 -2.13 2.45 8.83
N VAL A 26 -1.10 3.18 9.22
CA VAL A 26 -1.12 4.15 10.32
C VAL A 26 -1.13 5.55 9.71
N ALA A 27 -2.09 6.38 10.08
CA ALA A 27 -2.06 7.82 9.80
C ALA A 27 -1.17 8.49 10.84
N VAL A 28 -0.18 9.23 10.37
CA VAL A 28 0.77 10.01 11.17
C VAL A 28 0.57 11.46 10.82
N ASP A 29 -0.03 12.21 11.75
CA ASP A 29 -0.20 13.65 11.64
C ASP A 29 1.09 14.34 12.09
N ASP A 30 1.68 15.16 11.24
CA ASP A 30 2.95 15.85 11.47
C ASP A 30 2.85 17.30 10.95
N ASP A 31 2.87 18.27 11.86
CA ASP A 31 2.81 19.72 11.57
C ASP A 31 1.74 20.12 10.53
N GLY A 32 0.54 19.56 10.67
CA GLY A 32 -0.61 19.84 9.79
C GLY A 32 -0.66 19.05 8.48
N ALA A 33 0.27 18.11 8.26
CA ALA A 33 0.23 17.15 7.16
C ALA A 33 0.04 15.72 7.67
N THR A 34 -0.96 15.01 7.14
CA THR A 34 -1.18 13.59 7.44
C THR A 34 -0.44 12.72 6.44
N ARG A 35 0.39 11.79 6.92
CA ARG A 35 1.03 10.75 6.11
C ARG A 35 0.51 9.37 6.49
N TYR A 36 0.30 8.51 5.51
CA TYR A 36 -0.23 7.17 5.69
C TYR A 36 0.92 6.16 5.56
N ARG A 37 1.35 5.57 6.67
CA ARG A 37 2.45 4.60 6.74
C ARG A 37 1.90 3.18 6.66
N PHE A 38 2.22 2.47 5.59
CA PHE A 38 1.99 1.04 5.45
C PHE A 38 3.01 0.25 6.27
N GLU A 39 2.56 -0.70 7.08
CA GLU A 39 3.38 -1.57 7.91
C GLU A 39 2.97 -3.04 7.67
N ALA A 40 3.95 -3.91 7.46
CA ALA A 40 3.77 -5.36 7.40
C ALA A 40 4.98 -6.10 7.98
N PRO A 41 4.83 -7.32 8.52
CA PRO A 41 5.88 -8.00 9.30
C PRO A 41 7.22 -8.21 8.59
N ASN A 42 7.22 -8.38 7.27
CA ASN A 42 8.40 -8.65 6.45
C ASN A 42 8.61 -7.58 5.37
N HIS A 43 8.18 -6.33 5.65
CA HIS A 43 8.24 -5.25 4.68
C HIS A 43 8.77 -3.98 5.33
N GLU A 44 9.75 -3.34 4.69
CA GLU A 44 10.15 -1.99 5.08
C GLU A 44 8.99 -1.05 4.79
N GLY A 45 8.33 -0.57 5.85
CA GLY A 45 7.11 0.22 5.73
C GLY A 45 7.28 1.45 4.84
N LYS A 46 6.22 1.81 4.11
CA LYS A 46 6.22 2.89 3.13
C LYS A 46 5.19 3.95 3.48
N ALA A 47 5.57 5.22 3.40
CA ALA A 47 4.68 6.35 3.69
C ALA A 47 4.12 6.96 2.41
N PHE A 48 2.84 7.33 2.46
CA PHE A 48 2.09 7.96 1.37
C PHE A 48 1.44 9.25 1.85
N GLU A 49 1.26 10.21 0.96
CA GLU A 49 0.50 11.44 1.25
C GLU A 49 -1.01 11.25 1.00
N ASP A 50 -1.37 10.25 0.21
CA ASP A 50 -2.74 9.92 -0.18
C ASP A 50 -3.16 8.58 0.45
N PRO A 51 -4.26 8.53 1.22
CA PRO A 51 -4.74 7.29 1.81
C PRO A 51 -5.13 6.26 0.74
N ASP A 52 -5.68 6.68 -0.39
CA ASP A 52 -6.12 5.78 -1.45
C ASP A 52 -4.94 5.05 -2.11
N LEU A 53 -3.79 5.72 -2.19
CA LEU A 53 -2.54 5.12 -2.66
C LEU A 53 -1.95 4.15 -1.63
N ALA A 54 -2.02 4.47 -0.34
CA ALA A 54 -1.60 3.57 0.73
C ALA A 54 -2.43 2.28 0.74
N GLU A 55 -3.74 2.40 0.57
CA GLU A 55 -4.63 1.25 0.46
C GLU A 55 -4.39 0.44 -0.82
N LEU A 56 -4.18 1.10 -1.95
CA LEU A 56 -3.83 0.42 -3.21
C LEU A 56 -2.50 -0.35 -3.09
N TYR A 57 -1.53 0.21 -2.39
CA TYR A 57 -0.27 -0.47 -2.10
C TYR A 57 -0.48 -1.72 -1.26
N ALA A 58 -1.33 -1.65 -0.22
CA ALA A 58 -1.73 -2.81 0.56
C ALA A 58 -2.45 -3.85 -0.31
N ASP A 59 -3.33 -3.45 -1.22
CA ASP A 59 -3.99 -4.36 -2.14
C ASP A 59 -2.99 -5.09 -3.05
N VAL A 60 -2.00 -4.38 -3.60
CA VAL A 60 -0.91 -5.01 -4.37
C VAL A 60 -0.13 -6.00 -3.50
N TYR A 61 0.16 -5.65 -2.24
CA TYR A 61 0.86 -6.53 -1.32
C TYR A 61 0.10 -7.84 -1.10
N PHE A 62 -1.21 -7.78 -0.88
CA PHE A 62 -2.05 -8.98 -0.76
C PHE A 62 -2.17 -9.75 -2.09
N ASP A 63 -2.32 -9.07 -3.21
CA ASP A 63 -2.48 -9.68 -4.55
C ASP A 63 -1.31 -10.60 -4.93
N VAL A 64 -0.09 -10.26 -4.51
CA VAL A 64 1.11 -11.07 -4.76
C VAL A 64 1.57 -11.88 -3.57
N ASN A 65 0.80 -11.92 -2.49
CA ASN A 65 1.13 -12.60 -1.23
C ASN A 65 2.47 -12.10 -0.62
N GLY A 66 2.69 -10.80 -0.68
CA GLY A 66 3.85 -10.11 -0.14
C GLY A 66 4.99 -9.87 -1.14
N PHE A 67 5.69 -8.76 -0.96
CA PHE A 67 6.89 -8.42 -1.74
C PHE A 67 7.85 -7.54 -0.93
N GLU A 68 9.09 -7.46 -1.41
CA GLU A 68 10.15 -6.63 -0.83
C GLU A 68 10.67 -5.66 -1.89
N GLU A 69 10.80 -4.38 -1.54
CA GLU A 69 11.36 -3.35 -2.42
C GLU A 69 12.89 -3.20 -2.27
N ALA A 70 13.49 -3.87 -1.28
CA ALA A 70 14.92 -3.85 -1.04
C ALA A 70 15.70 -4.30 -2.28
N GLY A 71 16.71 -3.52 -2.67
CA GLY A 71 17.53 -3.79 -3.85
C GLY A 71 16.87 -3.51 -5.20
N THR A 72 15.63 -3.02 -5.24
CA THR A 72 14.96 -2.62 -6.50
C THR A 72 15.34 -1.21 -6.97
N GLY A 73 15.84 -0.37 -6.06
CA GLY A 73 16.17 1.05 -6.30
C GLY A 73 14.97 1.98 -6.08
N GLU A 74 15.18 3.30 -6.10
CA GLU A 74 14.15 4.30 -5.75
C GLU A 74 12.87 4.26 -6.61
N ARG A 75 13.01 3.80 -7.86
CA ARG A 75 11.90 3.60 -8.81
C ARG A 75 11.81 2.15 -9.29
N GLY A 76 12.36 1.25 -8.48
CA GLY A 76 12.37 -0.16 -8.77
C GLY A 76 10.97 -0.76 -8.81
N VAL A 77 10.86 -1.90 -9.46
CA VAL A 77 9.65 -2.73 -9.38
C VAL A 77 10.09 -4.11 -8.88
N PRO A 78 9.50 -4.64 -7.80
CA PRO A 78 9.78 -5.98 -7.33
C PRO A 78 9.55 -7.03 -8.42
N PRO A 79 10.43 -8.02 -8.61
CA PRO A 79 10.25 -9.06 -9.62
C PRO A 79 8.91 -9.81 -9.51
N VAL A 80 8.40 -10.00 -8.29
CA VAL A 80 7.10 -10.65 -8.04
C VAL A 80 5.93 -9.83 -8.57
N VAL A 81 6.00 -8.50 -8.51
CA VAL A 81 4.99 -7.59 -9.08
C VAL A 81 5.01 -7.66 -10.61
N ILE A 82 6.20 -7.74 -11.22
CA ILE A 82 6.33 -7.93 -12.66
C ILE A 82 5.73 -9.29 -13.08
N GLY A 83 6.02 -10.35 -12.31
CA GLY A 83 5.53 -11.70 -12.57
C GLY A 83 4.02 -11.87 -12.42
N ALA A 84 3.38 -11.10 -11.53
CA ALA A 84 1.93 -11.13 -11.31
C ALA A 84 1.12 -10.61 -12.51
N GLY A 85 1.77 -9.84 -13.39
CA GLY A 85 1.21 -9.43 -14.67
C GLY A 85 0.76 -7.97 -14.70
N ARG A 86 0.11 -7.59 -15.82
CA ARG A 86 -0.15 -6.19 -16.17
C ARG A 86 -1.07 -5.48 -15.20
N ASP A 87 -2.04 -6.18 -14.64
CA ASP A 87 -3.03 -5.60 -13.71
C ASP A 87 -2.32 -5.10 -12.45
N THR A 88 -1.53 -5.98 -11.83
CA THR A 88 -0.76 -5.71 -10.61
C THR A 88 0.35 -4.70 -10.86
N LEU A 89 1.06 -4.80 -11.99
CA LEU A 89 2.08 -3.83 -12.35
C LEU A 89 1.49 -2.42 -12.53
N ALA A 90 0.33 -2.30 -13.17
CA ALA A 90 -0.34 -1.01 -13.34
C ALA A 90 -0.75 -0.41 -11.99
N ALA A 91 -1.32 -1.22 -11.09
CA ALA A 91 -1.67 -0.80 -9.74
C ALA A 91 -0.42 -0.36 -8.95
N TYR A 92 0.65 -1.14 -8.96
CA TYR A 92 1.89 -0.80 -8.26
C TYR A 92 2.51 0.50 -8.79
N LEU A 93 2.56 0.69 -10.11
CA LEU A 93 3.13 1.91 -10.69
C LEU A 93 2.40 3.17 -10.24
N LEU A 94 1.08 3.12 -10.04
CA LEU A 94 0.31 4.25 -9.50
C LEU A 94 0.70 4.64 -8.06
N THR A 95 1.30 3.72 -7.31
CA THR A 95 1.77 4.00 -5.95
C THR A 95 3.14 4.68 -5.92
N LEU A 96 3.82 4.78 -7.08
CA LEU A 96 5.12 5.44 -7.17
C LEU A 96 4.97 6.97 -7.19
N PRO A 97 5.90 7.71 -6.55
CA PRO A 97 5.86 9.17 -6.51
C PRO A 97 5.80 9.81 -7.90
N GLY A 98 4.82 10.68 -8.12
CA GLY A 98 4.65 11.44 -9.36
C GLY A 98 4.10 10.63 -10.55
N VAL A 99 3.62 9.41 -10.32
CA VAL A 99 2.97 8.60 -11.35
C VAL A 99 1.46 8.75 -11.26
N ASP A 100 0.84 9.14 -12.37
CA ASP A 100 -0.61 9.21 -12.49
C ASP A 100 -1.16 8.20 -13.51
N ARG A 101 -2.49 8.09 -13.58
CA ARG A 101 -3.18 7.20 -14.52
C ARG A 101 -2.90 7.51 -15.99
N HIS A 102 -2.60 8.77 -16.35
CA HIS A 102 -2.29 9.13 -17.72
C HIS A 102 -0.91 8.64 -18.11
N TRP A 103 0.05 8.74 -17.19
CA TRP A 103 1.38 8.18 -17.32
C TRP A 103 1.32 6.66 -17.47
N VAL A 104 0.61 5.95 -16.57
CA VAL A 104 0.47 4.48 -16.63
C VAL A 104 -0.23 4.05 -17.92
N ALA A 105 -1.28 4.76 -18.33
CA ALA A 105 -1.95 4.51 -19.59
C ALA A 105 -0.99 4.67 -20.78
N SER A 106 -0.16 5.72 -20.79
CA SER A 106 0.84 5.93 -21.82
C SER A 106 1.91 4.84 -21.82
N PHE A 107 2.39 4.43 -20.64
CA PHE A 107 3.40 3.36 -20.50
C PHE A 107 2.92 2.05 -21.11
N PHE A 108 1.65 1.68 -20.89
CA PHE A 108 1.06 0.44 -21.41
C PHE A 108 0.44 0.56 -22.82
N GLY A 109 0.38 1.76 -23.40
CA GLY A 109 -0.28 2.02 -24.68
C GLY A 109 -1.81 1.90 -24.62
N PHE A 110 -2.43 2.22 -23.48
CA PHE A 110 -3.86 2.11 -23.21
C PHE A 110 -4.55 3.47 -23.01
N LYS A 111 -5.88 3.49 -22.94
CA LYS A 111 -6.65 4.67 -22.50
C LYS A 111 -6.75 4.68 -20.96
N PRO A 112 -6.81 5.86 -20.29
CA PRO A 112 -6.89 5.95 -18.83
C PRO A 112 -8.01 5.12 -18.18
N PRO A 113 -9.24 5.02 -18.73
CA PRO A 113 -10.29 4.18 -18.13
C PRO A 113 -9.94 2.68 -18.07
N ARG A 114 -8.96 2.22 -18.84
CA ARG A 114 -8.48 0.84 -18.78
C ARG A 114 -7.57 0.62 -17.57
N VAL A 115 -6.84 1.65 -17.13
CA VAL A 115 -6.01 1.60 -15.91
C VAL A 115 -6.88 1.39 -14.69
N GLU A 116 -7.99 2.12 -14.57
CA GLU A 116 -8.95 1.96 -13.46
C GLU A 116 -9.47 0.51 -13.40
N ARG A 117 -9.79 -0.09 -14.54
CA ARG A 117 -10.22 -1.51 -14.60
C ARG A 117 -9.14 -2.49 -14.13
N HIS A 118 -7.87 -2.16 -14.30
CA HIS A 118 -6.77 -2.98 -13.79
C HIS A 118 -6.68 -2.86 -12.27
N VAL A 119 -6.79 -1.64 -11.74
CA VAL A 119 -6.85 -1.36 -10.30
C VAL A 119 -8.02 -2.09 -9.64
N ASP A 120 -9.23 -2.00 -10.22
CA ASP A 120 -10.41 -2.66 -9.68
C ASP A 120 -10.22 -4.18 -9.53
N ARG A 121 -9.57 -4.83 -10.50
CA ARG A 121 -9.30 -6.27 -10.44
C ARG A 121 -8.33 -6.63 -9.32
N VAL A 122 -7.29 -5.82 -9.13
CA VAL A 122 -6.32 -6.02 -8.03
C VAL A 122 -7.03 -5.86 -6.69
N ARG A 123 -7.86 -4.81 -6.54
CA ARG A 123 -8.68 -4.60 -5.34
C ARG A 123 -9.60 -5.78 -5.05
N THR A 124 -10.29 -6.30 -6.06
CA THR A 124 -11.16 -7.48 -5.91
C THR A 124 -10.36 -8.71 -5.45
N ARG A 125 -9.25 -9.03 -6.11
CA ARG A 125 -8.43 -10.20 -5.73
C ARG A 125 -7.85 -10.06 -4.33
N ALA A 126 -7.37 -8.86 -3.98
CA ALA A 126 -6.86 -8.59 -2.65
C ALA A 126 -7.95 -8.75 -1.58
N ALA A 127 -9.17 -8.29 -1.84
CA ALA A 127 -10.32 -8.49 -0.95
C ALA A 127 -10.63 -9.98 -0.76
N GLU A 128 -10.74 -10.75 -1.85
CA GLU A 128 -10.97 -12.20 -1.81
C GLU A 128 -9.87 -12.94 -1.02
N ILE A 129 -8.60 -12.55 -1.19
CA ILE A 129 -7.47 -13.13 -0.45
C ILE A 129 -7.60 -12.85 1.05
N ARG A 130 -7.94 -11.62 1.44
CA ARG A 130 -8.13 -11.24 2.84
C ARG A 130 -9.31 -11.95 3.47
N GLU A 131 -10.44 -12.03 2.77
CA GLU A 131 -11.62 -12.78 3.22
C GLU A 131 -11.29 -14.26 3.42
N GLY A 132 -10.65 -14.90 2.44
CA GLY A 132 -10.24 -16.29 2.56
C GLY A 132 -9.20 -16.53 3.67
N ALA A 133 -8.35 -15.55 4.00
CA ALA A 133 -7.42 -15.65 5.12
C ALA A 133 -8.13 -15.57 6.48
N LEU A 134 -9.17 -14.73 6.61
CA LEU A 134 -10.02 -14.70 7.80
C LEU A 134 -10.73 -16.03 8.01
N GLU A 135 -11.32 -16.60 6.96
CA GLU A 135 -12.01 -17.88 7.03
C GLU A 135 -11.09 -19.01 7.50
N ARG A 136 -9.88 -19.12 6.93
CA ARG A 136 -8.88 -20.12 7.32
C ARG A 136 -8.33 -19.89 8.73
N GLY A 137 -8.17 -18.63 9.14
CA GLY A 137 -7.76 -18.28 10.51
C GLY A 137 -8.82 -18.65 11.56
N VAL A 138 -10.11 -18.56 11.20
CA VAL A 138 -11.23 -19.00 12.05
C VAL A 138 -11.33 -20.52 12.11
N GLU A 139 -11.02 -21.25 11.03
CA GLU A 139 -10.98 -22.72 11.03
C GLU A 139 -9.81 -23.29 11.83
N ALA A 140 -8.63 -22.67 11.78
CA ALA A 140 -7.46 -23.12 12.55
C ALA A 140 -7.58 -22.85 14.06
N ALA A 141 -8.52 -22.00 14.49
CA ALA A 141 -8.80 -21.66 15.89
C ALA A 141 -9.97 -22.46 16.51
N ARG A 142 -10.56 -23.41 15.78
CA ARG A 142 -11.59 -24.35 16.26
C ARG A 142 -11.00 -25.72 16.57
#